data_AF-A0A379IJR2-F1
#
_entry.id   AF-A0A379IJR2-F1
#
_cell.length_a   1.000
_cell.length_b   1.000
_cell.length_c   1.000
_cell.angle_alpha   90.00
_cell.angle_beta   90.00
_cell.angle_gamma   90.00
#
_symmetry.space_group_name_H-M   'P 1'
#
loop_
_entity.id
_entity.type
_entity.pdbx_description
1 polymer ?
#
loop_
_entity_poly.entity_id
_entity_poly.type
_entity_poly.pdbx_seq_one_letter_code
_entity_poly.pdbx_strand_id
1 'polypeptide(L)'
;MNRLERIKGCLLGGAVGDALGAPVEFLEWPAIEAKFGPQGIVDFAPAFGITGAITDDTQMMLFTAEGLLRAYVRGSSRGICHVPSIIHDALLRWLMTQDYPTAMPVSRDGWLIEQPELWSRRAPGTTCLGALKASSRLGAVAENNSKGCGAVMRVAPCAFFANAFDYASQSCQTALKSFQVTASKSFQLLKLFSRPFSVV
;
A
#
# COMPACT_ATOMS: atom_id res chain seq x y z
N MET A 1 -6.72 -8.40 -23.81
CA MET A 1 -5.93 -8.16 -22.58
C MET A 1 -6.22 -9.26 -21.57
N ASN A 2 -5.23 -10.08 -21.22
CA ASN A 2 -5.42 -11.20 -20.27
C ASN A 2 -5.40 -10.71 -18.81
N ARG A 3 -5.71 -11.59 -17.85
CA ARG A 3 -5.76 -11.26 -16.41
C ARG A 3 -4.44 -10.70 -15.88
N LEU A 4 -3.31 -11.28 -16.28
CA LEU A 4 -1.98 -10.86 -15.85
C LEU A 4 -1.67 -9.43 -16.29
N GLU A 5 -2.00 -9.09 -17.55
CA GLU A 5 -1.78 -7.75 -18.08
C GLU A 5 -2.63 -6.69 -17.37
N ARG A 6 -3.86 -7.03 -16.95
CA ARG A 6 -4.69 -6.14 -16.12
C ARG A 6 -4.10 -5.91 -14.73
N ILE A 7 -3.58 -6.97 -14.11
CA ILE A 7 -2.92 -6.89 -12.79
C ILE A 7 -1.68 -6.00 -12.88
N LYS A 8 -0.81 -6.26 -13.85
CA LYS A 8 0.39 -5.43 -14.10
C LYS A 8 0.02 -3.98 -14.36
N GLY A 9 -0.95 -3.74 -15.26
CA GLY A 9 -1.40 -2.39 -15.58
C GLY A 9 -1.99 -1.66 -14.38
N CYS A 10 -2.71 -2.36 -13.48
CA CYS A 10 -3.24 -1.76 -12.26
C CYS A 10 -2.14 -1.36 -11.28
N LEU A 11 -1.15 -2.24 -11.04
CA LEU A 11 -0.04 -1.95 -10.13
C LEU A 11 0.90 -0.88 -10.70
N LEU A 12 1.27 -0.99 -11.98
CA LEU A 12 2.13 -0.01 -12.65
C LEU A 12 1.42 1.34 -12.78
N GLY A 13 0.14 1.37 -13.15
CA GLY A 13 -0.64 2.60 -13.23
C GLY A 13 -0.74 3.31 -11.87
N GLY A 14 -0.90 2.55 -10.78
CA GLY A 14 -0.83 3.09 -9.42
C GLY A 14 0.53 3.71 -9.12
N ALA A 15 1.63 3.01 -9.41
CA ALA A 15 2.98 3.52 -9.20
C ALA A 15 3.33 4.75 -10.06
N VAL A 16 2.82 4.80 -11.30
CA VAL A 16 2.95 5.97 -12.19
C VAL A 16 2.19 7.16 -11.61
N GLY A 17 0.96 6.95 -11.14
CA GLY A 17 0.16 8.00 -10.51
C GLY A 17 0.82 8.56 -9.24
N ASP A 18 1.35 7.67 -8.41
CA ASP A 18 2.14 8.01 -7.22
C ASP A 18 3.37 8.85 -7.58
N ALA A 19 4.21 8.36 -8.50
CA ALA A 19 5.41 9.08 -8.95
C ALA A 19 5.12 10.43 -9.62
N LEU A 20 3.99 10.55 -10.33
CA LEU A 20 3.55 11.82 -10.93
C LEU A 20 3.05 12.80 -9.86
N GLY A 21 2.39 12.32 -8.81
CA GLY A 21 1.87 13.14 -7.71
C GLY A 21 2.95 13.58 -6.71
N ALA A 22 4.01 12.80 -6.52
CA ALA A 22 5.05 13.03 -5.51
C ALA A 22 5.65 14.46 -5.51
N PRO A 23 5.99 15.09 -6.65
CA PRO A 23 6.60 16.42 -6.68
C PRO A 23 5.64 17.56 -6.27
N VAL A 24 4.34 17.29 -6.21
CA VAL A 24 3.28 18.28 -5.97
C VAL A 24 2.44 18.01 -4.71
N GLU A 25 2.69 16.91 -3.99
CA GLU A 25 1.87 16.42 -2.87
C GLU A 25 1.54 17.47 -1.80
N PHE A 26 2.51 18.36 -1.49
CA PHE A 26 2.36 19.40 -0.46
C PHE A 26 2.29 20.82 -1.05
N LEU A 27 2.02 20.94 -2.34
CA LEU A 27 1.90 22.23 -3.02
C LEU A 27 0.42 22.60 -3.17
N GLU A 28 0.11 23.84 -2.85
CA GLU A 28 -1.17 24.43 -3.22
C GLU A 28 -1.20 24.72 -4.73
N TRP A 29 -2.40 24.74 -5.33
CA TRP A 29 -2.56 24.93 -6.77
C TRP A 29 -1.77 26.12 -7.35
N PRO A 30 -1.75 27.33 -6.74
CA PRO A 30 -0.96 28.44 -7.28
C PRO A 30 0.54 28.14 -7.38
N ALA A 31 1.09 27.34 -6.46
CA ALA A 31 2.49 26.93 -6.51
C ALA A 31 2.75 25.85 -7.58
N ILE A 32 1.78 24.94 -7.76
CA ILE A 32 1.82 23.96 -8.85
C ILE A 32 1.79 24.67 -10.20
N GLU A 33 0.84 25.59 -10.39
CA GLU A 33 0.67 26.35 -11.61
C GLU A 33 1.88 27.24 -11.92
N ALA A 34 2.45 27.92 -10.90
CA ALA A 34 3.65 28.72 -11.08
C ALA A 34 4.88 27.89 -11.50
N LYS A 35 4.96 26.63 -11.04
CA LYS A 35 6.12 25.75 -11.30
C LYS A 35 5.97 24.93 -12.57
N PHE A 36 4.77 24.45 -12.88
CA PHE A 36 4.51 23.49 -13.96
C PHE A 36 3.60 24.04 -15.06
N GLY A 37 3.08 25.25 -14.90
CA GLY A 37 2.18 25.89 -15.84
C GLY A 37 0.69 25.57 -15.60
N PRO A 38 -0.21 26.13 -16.41
CA PRO A 38 -1.67 26.05 -16.19
C PRO A 38 -2.24 24.64 -16.32
N GLN A 39 -1.51 23.70 -16.94
CA GLN A 39 -1.90 22.29 -17.02
C GLN A 39 -1.46 21.48 -15.79
N GLY A 40 -0.71 22.09 -14.86
CA GLY A 40 -0.10 21.39 -13.73
C GLY A 40 0.96 20.38 -14.18
N ILE A 41 1.17 19.35 -13.36
CA ILE A 41 2.15 18.30 -13.65
C ILE A 41 1.65 17.34 -14.74
N VAL A 42 2.41 17.21 -15.82
CA VAL A 42 2.06 16.36 -16.99
C VAL A 42 3.13 15.33 -17.33
N ASP A 43 4.30 15.42 -16.70
CA ASP A 43 5.42 14.49 -16.85
C ASP A 43 6.11 14.32 -15.48
N PHE A 44 6.94 13.29 -15.35
CA PHE A 44 7.69 13.06 -14.13
C PHE A 44 8.63 14.22 -13.83
N ALA A 45 8.59 14.68 -12.58
CA ALA A 45 9.50 15.70 -12.09
C ALA A 45 10.36 15.14 -10.94
N PRO A 46 11.49 15.79 -10.62
CA PRO A 46 12.32 15.38 -9.49
C PRO A 46 11.55 15.43 -8.16
N ALA A 47 11.59 14.33 -7.42
CA ALA A 47 11.16 14.22 -6.03
C ALA A 47 12.11 13.25 -5.30
N PHE A 48 12.39 13.49 -4.02
CA PHE A 48 13.27 12.63 -3.22
C PHE A 48 14.64 12.31 -3.86
N GLY A 49 15.17 13.25 -4.65
CA GLY A 49 16.49 13.13 -5.30
C GLY A 49 16.53 12.41 -6.64
N ILE A 50 15.40 11.90 -7.16
CA ILE A 50 15.32 11.24 -8.48
C ILE A 50 14.06 11.67 -9.25
N THR A 51 14.07 11.55 -10.58
CA THR A 51 12.87 11.74 -11.41
C THR A 51 12.03 10.46 -11.40
N GLY A 52 10.71 10.61 -11.21
CA GLY A 52 9.79 9.47 -11.17
C GLY A 52 9.90 8.66 -9.87
N ALA A 53 10.22 9.32 -8.75
CA ALA A 53 10.28 8.69 -7.45
C ALA A 53 8.90 8.22 -6.99
N ILE A 54 8.72 6.91 -6.80
CA ILE A 54 7.60 6.36 -6.03
C ILE A 54 7.69 6.75 -4.55
N THR A 55 6.57 6.82 -3.82
CA THR A 55 6.50 7.18 -2.39
C THR A 55 6.25 5.96 -1.49
N ASP A 56 5.98 6.20 -0.20
CA ASP A 56 5.51 5.18 0.73
C ASP A 56 4.25 4.47 0.22
N ASP A 57 3.39 5.14 -0.56
CA ASP A 57 2.19 4.54 -1.15
C ASP A 57 2.51 3.28 -1.94
N THR A 58 3.40 3.41 -2.94
CA THR A 58 3.82 2.28 -3.76
C THR A 58 4.66 1.29 -2.97
N GLN A 59 5.58 1.75 -2.12
CA GLN A 59 6.40 0.84 -1.31
C GLN A 59 5.51 -0.06 -0.43
N MET A 60 4.57 0.53 0.30
CA MET A 60 3.64 -0.19 1.16
C MET A 60 2.65 -1.06 0.38
N MET A 61 2.25 -0.64 -0.83
CA MET A 61 1.49 -1.48 -1.75
C MET A 61 2.27 -2.76 -2.12
N LEU A 62 3.56 -2.65 -2.45
CA LEU A 62 4.41 -3.80 -2.78
C LEU A 62 4.53 -4.77 -1.60
N PHE A 63 4.79 -4.26 -0.38
CA PHE A 63 4.84 -5.10 0.81
C PHE A 63 3.47 -5.70 1.18
N THR A 64 2.36 -5.01 0.89
CA THR A 64 1.01 -5.58 1.00
C THR A 64 0.82 -6.75 0.03
N ALA A 65 1.28 -6.61 -1.22
CA ALA A 65 1.24 -7.68 -2.21
C ALA A 65 2.08 -8.89 -1.79
N GLU A 66 3.29 -8.66 -1.25
CA GLU A 66 4.12 -9.72 -0.69
C GLU A 66 3.41 -10.45 0.46
N GLY A 67 2.82 -9.71 1.40
CA GLY A 67 2.06 -10.28 2.51
C GLY A 67 0.90 -11.16 2.05
N LEU A 68 0.14 -10.72 1.03
CA LEU A 68 -0.94 -11.49 0.43
C LEU A 68 -0.45 -12.77 -0.25
N LEU A 69 0.64 -12.70 -1.03
CA LEU A 69 1.23 -13.87 -1.69
C LEU A 69 1.73 -14.90 -0.66
N ARG A 70 2.42 -14.44 0.39
CA ARG A 70 2.85 -15.31 1.50
C ARG A 70 1.66 -15.94 2.22
N ALA A 71 0.61 -15.17 2.46
CA ALA A 71 -0.61 -15.66 3.11
C ALA A 71 -1.30 -16.73 2.25
N TYR A 72 -1.38 -16.51 0.94
CA TYR A 72 -1.91 -17.48 -0.02
C TYR A 72 -1.11 -18.79 0.00
N VAL A 73 0.22 -18.71 -0.17
CA VAL A 73 1.09 -19.90 -0.15
C VAL A 73 0.99 -20.64 1.19
N ARG A 74 1.01 -19.93 2.32
CA ARG A 74 0.88 -20.54 3.65
C ARG A 74 -0.48 -21.21 3.84
N GLY A 75 -1.56 -20.54 3.47
CA GLY A 75 -2.92 -21.08 3.53
C GLY A 75 -3.07 -22.35 2.69
N SER A 76 -2.61 -22.30 1.43
CA SER A 76 -2.65 -23.44 0.51
C SER A 76 -1.78 -24.62 0.97
N SER A 77 -0.64 -24.36 1.61
CA SER A 77 0.32 -25.42 1.98
C SER A 77 0.06 -26.02 3.37
N ARG A 78 -0.50 -25.25 4.32
CA ARG A 78 -0.59 -25.64 5.75
C ARG A 78 -2.00 -25.53 6.33
N GLY A 79 -3.00 -25.09 5.56
CA GLY A 79 -4.40 -25.00 5.96
C GLY A 79 -4.75 -23.85 6.92
N ILE A 80 -3.88 -23.50 7.87
CA ILE A 80 -4.12 -22.44 8.85
C ILE A 80 -3.30 -21.18 8.52
N CYS A 81 -3.99 -20.07 8.23
CA CYS A 81 -3.37 -18.78 7.96
C CYS A 81 -4.25 -17.61 8.44
N HIS A 82 -3.71 -16.78 9.33
CA HIS A 82 -4.32 -15.50 9.67
C HIS A 82 -3.74 -14.41 8.76
N VAL A 83 -4.41 -14.15 7.64
CA VAL A 83 -3.97 -13.21 6.59
C VAL A 83 -3.57 -11.83 7.14
N PRO A 84 -4.31 -11.19 8.08
CA PRO A 84 -3.93 -9.89 8.61
C PRO A 84 -2.57 -9.89 9.30
N SER A 85 -2.21 -10.99 9.99
CA SER A 85 -0.90 -11.12 10.63
C SER A 85 0.23 -11.21 9.61
N ILE A 86 0.01 -11.87 8.47
CA ILE A 86 1.03 -12.03 7.43
C ILE A 86 1.25 -10.71 6.67
N ILE A 87 0.17 -9.98 6.38
CA ILE A 87 0.26 -8.63 5.78
C ILE A 87 0.94 -7.67 6.74
N HIS A 88 0.56 -7.69 8.02
CA HIS A 88 1.18 -6.84 9.04
C HIS A 88 2.69 -7.11 9.14
N ASP A 89 3.10 -8.39 9.17
CA ASP A 89 4.51 -8.76 9.18
C ASP A 89 5.29 -8.21 7.96
N ALA A 90 4.68 -8.22 6.77
CA ALA A 90 5.29 -7.60 5.58
C ALA A 90 5.37 -6.06 5.69
N LEU A 91 4.36 -5.40 6.27
CA LEU A 91 4.41 -3.96 6.52
C LEU A 91 5.42 -3.57 7.61
N LEU A 92 5.69 -4.46 8.57
CA LEU A 92 6.78 -4.27 9.53
C LEU A 92 8.14 -4.42 8.85
N ARG A 93 8.31 -5.33 7.87
CA ARG A 93 9.52 -5.33 7.02
C ARG A 93 9.68 -4.05 6.22
N TRP A 94 8.59 -3.50 5.67
CA TRP A 94 8.63 -2.15 5.08
C TRP A 94 9.11 -1.12 6.09
N LEU A 95 8.56 -1.08 7.31
CA LEU A 95 8.98 -0.15 8.35
C LEU A 95 10.49 -0.20 8.64
N MET A 96 11.09 -1.40 8.58
CA MET A 96 12.54 -1.58 8.72
C MET A 96 13.33 -0.96 7.56
N THR A 97 12.85 -1.07 6.31
CA THR A 97 13.48 -0.39 5.16
C THR A 97 13.46 1.13 5.30
N GLN A 98 12.54 1.65 6.11
CA GLN A 98 12.44 3.06 6.46
C GLN A 98 13.29 3.43 7.69
N ASP A 99 14.14 2.53 8.17
CA ASP A 99 15.05 2.75 9.31
C ASP A 99 14.31 3.23 10.58
N TYR A 100 13.15 2.62 10.85
CA TYR A 100 12.40 2.83 12.10
C TYR A 100 12.46 1.58 12.98
N PRO A 101 12.47 1.74 14.33
CA PRO A 101 12.43 0.61 15.24
C PRO A 101 11.06 -0.08 15.20
N THR A 102 11.06 -1.39 15.35
CA THR A 102 9.85 -2.21 15.54
C THR A 102 9.74 -2.60 17.01
N ALA A 103 8.53 -2.58 17.58
CA ALA A 103 8.30 -2.99 18.97
C ALA A 103 8.37 -4.52 19.18
N MET A 104 8.55 -5.28 18.11
CA MET A 104 8.72 -6.73 18.11
C MET A 104 9.81 -7.18 17.14
N PRO A 105 10.36 -8.39 17.30
CA PRO A 105 11.24 -8.99 16.30
C PRO A 105 10.49 -9.19 14.98
N VAL A 106 11.12 -8.79 13.88
CA VAL A 106 10.59 -8.93 12.52
C VAL A 106 11.62 -9.68 11.70
N SER A 107 11.17 -10.72 10.99
CA SER A 107 12.04 -11.50 10.12
C SER A 107 12.50 -10.65 8.93
N ARG A 108 13.78 -10.76 8.58
CA ARG A 108 14.39 -10.07 7.42
C ARG A 108 14.47 -10.98 6.20
N ASP A 109 13.40 -11.70 5.93
CA ASP A 109 13.31 -12.61 4.80
C ASP A 109 12.46 -12.01 3.67
N GLY A 110 12.72 -12.41 2.43
CA GLY A 110 11.94 -12.03 1.25
C GLY A 110 12.70 -11.14 0.28
N TRP A 111 12.16 -11.06 -0.94
CA TRP A 111 12.83 -10.37 -2.03
C TRP A 111 12.76 -8.84 -1.92
N LEU A 112 11.67 -8.27 -1.41
CA LEU A 112 11.51 -6.81 -1.34
C LEU A 112 12.46 -6.15 -0.35
N ILE A 113 12.73 -6.78 0.81
CA ILE A 113 13.64 -6.21 1.81
C ILE A 113 15.10 -6.19 1.32
N GLU A 114 15.44 -6.97 0.30
CA GLU A 114 16.75 -7.01 -0.33
C GLU A 114 16.95 -5.91 -1.39
N GLN A 115 15.88 -5.21 -1.83
CA GLN A 115 15.96 -4.18 -2.87
C GLN A 115 16.42 -2.84 -2.27
N PRO A 116 17.66 -2.37 -2.54
CA PRO A 116 18.20 -1.14 -1.93
C PRO A 116 17.37 0.10 -2.25
N GLU A 117 16.67 0.12 -3.39
CA GLU A 117 15.83 1.23 -3.84
C GLU A 117 14.62 1.46 -2.93
N LEU A 118 14.19 0.44 -2.18
CA LEU A 118 13.11 0.53 -1.20
C LEU A 118 13.60 1.02 0.18
N TRP A 119 14.92 1.06 0.41
CA TRP A 119 15.54 1.64 1.61
C TRP A 119 15.68 3.16 1.49
N SER A 120 14.54 3.83 1.24
CA SER A 120 14.48 5.26 0.97
C SER A 120 13.18 5.83 1.53
N ARG A 121 13.31 6.74 2.52
CA ARG A 121 12.19 7.44 3.14
C ARG A 121 11.59 8.45 2.16
N ARG A 122 10.34 8.22 1.75
CA ARG A 122 9.64 9.07 0.77
C ARG A 122 8.20 9.31 1.22
N ALA A 123 8.01 10.40 1.98
CA ALA A 123 6.72 10.88 2.51
C ALA A 123 5.90 9.94 3.43
N PRO A 124 6.49 9.08 4.29
CA PRO A 124 5.71 8.14 5.08
C PRO A 124 4.66 8.81 5.99
N GLY A 125 3.39 8.42 5.81
CA GLY A 125 2.28 8.95 6.60
C GLY A 125 2.45 8.72 8.11
N THR A 126 2.46 9.80 8.91
CA THR A 126 2.78 9.76 10.36
C THR A 126 1.86 8.84 11.16
N THR A 127 0.59 8.73 10.78
CA THR A 127 -0.35 7.82 11.44
C THR A 127 0.03 6.36 11.22
N CYS A 128 0.31 5.97 9.97
CA CYS A 128 0.63 4.58 9.66
C CYS A 128 1.97 4.18 10.30
N LEU A 129 2.96 5.08 10.26
CA LEU A 129 4.22 4.91 10.98
C LEU A 129 3.99 4.71 12.48
N GLY A 130 3.17 5.55 13.11
CA GLY A 130 2.83 5.42 14.52
C GLY A 130 2.20 4.07 14.86
N ALA A 131 1.24 3.62 14.04
CA ALA A 131 0.57 2.33 14.22
C ALA A 131 1.53 1.14 14.11
N LEU A 132 2.39 1.11 13.09
CA LEU A 132 3.36 0.02 12.89
C LEU A 132 4.44 0.02 13.97
N LYS A 133 4.96 1.19 14.35
CA LYS A 133 5.98 1.32 15.41
C LYS A 133 5.45 0.86 16.78
N ALA A 134 4.19 1.17 17.09
CA ALA A 134 3.55 0.80 18.35
C ALA A 134 3.06 -0.65 18.39
N SER A 135 3.09 -1.38 17.27
CA SER A 135 2.49 -2.71 17.23
C SER A 135 3.28 -3.74 18.03
N SER A 136 2.65 -4.29 19.06
CA SER A 136 3.18 -5.34 19.92
C SER A 136 2.68 -6.75 19.56
N ARG A 137 1.73 -6.87 18.62
CA ARG A 137 1.21 -8.16 18.14
C ARG A 137 0.89 -8.15 16.64
N LEU A 138 1.33 -9.17 15.91
CA LEU A 138 1.00 -9.33 14.49
C LEU A 138 -0.51 -9.40 14.26
N GLY A 139 -0.98 -8.64 13.28
CA GLY A 139 -2.41 -8.50 12.97
C GLY A 139 -3.22 -7.72 14.02
N ALA A 140 -2.57 -7.03 14.97
CA ALA A 140 -3.26 -6.09 15.84
C ALA A 140 -3.93 -4.98 15.01
N VAL A 141 -5.13 -4.60 15.45
CA VAL A 141 -5.81 -3.42 14.92
C VAL A 141 -5.10 -2.18 15.45
N ALA A 142 -4.86 -1.20 14.58
CA ALA A 142 -4.21 0.04 14.97
C ALA A 142 -5.04 0.79 16.03
N GLU A 143 -4.36 1.44 16.97
CA GLU A 143 -4.99 2.27 18.00
C GLU A 143 -4.90 3.75 17.62
N ASN A 144 -5.68 4.16 16.62
CA ASN A 144 -5.81 5.57 16.22
C ASN A 144 -7.22 5.88 15.72
N ASN A 145 -7.60 7.15 15.66
CA ASN A 145 -8.91 7.58 15.13
C ASN A 145 -8.81 8.19 13.72
N SER A 146 -7.69 7.99 13.03
CA SER A 146 -7.41 8.65 11.76
C SER A 146 -8.30 8.12 10.63
N LYS A 147 -8.72 9.04 9.77
CA LYS A 147 -9.51 8.78 8.55
C LYS A 147 -8.69 9.04 7.28
N GLY A 148 -7.37 9.12 7.41
CA GLY A 148 -6.47 9.41 6.28
C GLY A 148 -6.57 8.38 5.16
N CYS A 149 -6.14 8.77 3.96
CA CYS A 149 -6.07 7.86 2.80
C CYS A 149 -5.00 6.77 2.95
N GLY A 150 -4.11 6.88 3.95
CA GLY A 150 -2.99 6.01 4.36
C GLY A 150 -3.18 4.49 4.21
N ALA A 151 -4.43 4.02 4.32
CA ALA A 151 -4.74 2.61 4.16
C ALA A 151 -5.28 2.25 2.76
N VAL A 152 -5.92 3.18 2.05
CA VAL A 152 -6.52 2.97 0.72
C VAL A 152 -5.46 2.87 -0.38
N MET A 153 -4.39 3.67 -0.34
CA MET A 153 -3.41 3.71 -1.45
C MET A 153 -2.73 2.36 -1.73
N ARG A 154 -2.75 1.45 -0.74
CA ARG A 154 -2.05 0.16 -0.78
C ARG A 154 -2.94 -1.06 -0.99
N VAL A 155 -4.26 -0.90 -1.19
CA VAL A 155 -5.19 -2.06 -1.26
C VAL A 155 -5.33 -2.70 -2.63
N ALA A 156 -4.77 -2.10 -3.70
CA ALA A 156 -4.89 -2.62 -5.06
C ALA A 156 -4.57 -4.13 -5.18
N PRO A 157 -3.51 -4.66 -4.53
CA PRO A 157 -3.22 -6.10 -4.54
C PRO A 157 -4.35 -6.99 -3.99
N CYS A 158 -5.16 -6.49 -3.06
CA CYS A 158 -6.28 -7.26 -2.47
C CYS A 158 -7.32 -7.61 -3.53
N ALA A 159 -7.52 -6.74 -4.53
CA ALA A 159 -8.49 -6.91 -5.61
C ALA A 159 -8.26 -8.16 -6.46
N PHE A 160 -7.07 -8.76 -6.42
CA PHE A 160 -6.71 -9.89 -7.26
C PHE A 160 -7.03 -11.26 -6.63
N PHE A 161 -7.51 -11.27 -5.38
CA PHE A 161 -7.87 -12.45 -4.61
C PHE A 161 -9.39 -12.56 -4.44
N ALA A 162 -9.89 -13.78 -4.21
CA ALA A 162 -11.32 -14.06 -4.09
C ALA A 162 -12.00 -13.28 -2.95
N ASN A 163 -11.31 -13.09 -1.81
CA ASN A 163 -11.83 -12.37 -0.63
C ASN A 163 -11.38 -10.90 -0.61
N ALA A 164 -11.40 -10.24 -1.78
CA ALA A 164 -10.80 -8.92 -1.97
C ALA A 164 -11.23 -7.87 -0.94
N PHE A 165 -12.52 -7.81 -0.60
CA PHE A 165 -13.05 -6.85 0.35
C PHE A 165 -12.55 -7.09 1.78
N ASP A 166 -12.56 -8.36 2.21
CA ASP A 166 -12.11 -8.72 3.55
C ASP A 166 -10.62 -8.47 3.70
N TYR A 167 -9.81 -8.82 2.70
CA TYR A 167 -8.38 -8.56 2.71
C TYR A 167 -8.05 -7.08 2.69
N ALA A 168 -8.77 -6.27 1.91
CA ALA A 168 -8.61 -4.81 1.93
C ALA A 168 -8.97 -4.24 3.30
N SER A 169 -10.13 -4.59 3.86
CA SER A 169 -10.60 -4.13 5.17
C SER A 169 -9.61 -4.49 6.29
N GLN A 170 -9.19 -5.76 6.32
CA GLN A 170 -8.27 -6.27 7.34
C GLN A 170 -6.86 -5.69 7.20
N SER A 171 -6.35 -5.55 5.97
CA SER A 171 -5.06 -4.89 5.72
C SER A 171 -5.08 -3.44 6.21
N CYS A 172 -6.18 -2.72 5.95
CA CYS A 172 -6.34 -1.34 6.41
C CYS A 172 -6.38 -1.21 7.93
N GLN A 173 -7.03 -2.14 8.62
CA GLN A 173 -7.15 -2.13 10.08
C GLN A 173 -5.80 -2.22 10.80
N THR A 174 -4.77 -2.78 10.17
CA THR A 174 -3.40 -2.82 10.74
C THR A 174 -2.74 -1.42 10.78
N ALA A 175 -3.24 -0.45 10.02
CA ALA A 175 -2.74 0.92 9.98
C ALA A 175 -3.75 1.96 10.51
N LEU A 176 -5.06 1.76 10.27
CA LEU A 176 -6.13 2.69 10.63
C LEU A 176 -7.32 1.96 11.25
N LYS A 177 -7.65 2.28 12.52
CA LYS A 177 -8.79 1.67 13.24
C LYS A 177 -10.13 2.01 12.59
N SER A 178 -10.31 3.27 12.21
CA SER A 178 -11.58 3.86 11.76
C SER A 178 -11.97 3.48 10.32
N PHE A 179 -11.23 2.58 9.67
CA PHE A 179 -11.48 2.20 8.29
C PHE A 179 -12.83 1.51 8.05
N GLN A 180 -13.57 1.18 9.11
CA GLN A 180 -14.95 0.66 9.01
C GLN A 180 -15.95 1.65 8.40
N VAL A 181 -15.65 2.96 8.25
CA VAL A 181 -16.67 3.98 7.90
C VAL A 181 -16.40 4.77 6.60
N THR A 182 -15.18 4.79 6.06
CA THR A 182 -14.86 5.57 4.83
C THR A 182 -15.12 4.78 3.53
N ALA A 183 -15.60 3.54 3.61
CA ALA A 183 -15.68 2.59 2.51
C ALA A 183 -16.96 2.67 1.63
N SER A 184 -17.58 3.84 1.49
CA SER A 184 -18.80 3.98 0.66
C SER A 184 -18.51 4.36 -0.80
N LYS A 185 -17.54 5.26 -1.06
CA LYS A 185 -17.27 5.76 -2.43
C LYS A 185 -16.03 5.14 -3.08
N SER A 186 -14.87 5.12 -2.41
CA SER A 186 -13.63 4.56 -3.00
C SER A 186 -13.67 3.04 -3.23
N PHE A 187 -14.57 2.32 -2.55
CA PHE A 187 -14.74 0.87 -2.69
C PHE A 187 -15.65 0.43 -3.85
N GLN A 188 -16.36 1.37 -4.51
CA GLN A 188 -17.07 1.04 -5.75
C GLN A 188 -16.09 0.58 -6.84
N LEU A 189 -14.84 1.07 -6.82
CA LEU A 189 -13.75 0.57 -7.68
C LEU A 189 -13.37 -0.87 -7.37
N LEU A 190 -13.30 -1.28 -6.10
CA LEU A 190 -13.02 -2.68 -5.73
C LEU A 190 -14.16 -3.64 -6.15
N LYS A 191 -15.42 -3.18 -6.15
CA LYS A 191 -16.57 -3.93 -6.69
C LYS A 191 -16.52 -4.12 -8.21
N LEU A 192 -15.85 -3.24 -8.95
CA LEU A 192 -15.60 -3.41 -10.39
C LEU A 192 -14.59 -4.53 -10.68
N PHE A 193 -13.65 -4.79 -9.76
CA PHE A 193 -12.63 -5.83 -9.92
C PHE A 193 -13.01 -7.20 -9.31
N SER A 194 -14.05 -7.26 -8.46
CA SER A 194 -14.46 -8.46 -7.71
C SER A 194 -15.72 -9.17 -8.24
N ARG A 195 -16.26 -8.76 -9.39
CA ARG A 195 -17.34 -9.53 -10.03
C ARG A 195 -16.81 -10.91 -10.46
N PRO A 196 -17.49 -12.03 -10.13
CA PRO A 196 -17.14 -13.32 -10.71
C PRO A 196 -17.32 -13.21 -12.22
N PHE A 197 -16.24 -13.43 -12.98
CA PHE A 197 -16.33 -13.54 -14.42
C PHE A 197 -16.99 -14.87 -14.73
N SER A 198 -18.31 -14.85 -14.97
CA SER A 198 -19.00 -15.96 -15.62
C SER A 198 -18.34 -16.20 -16.97
N VAL A 199 -17.73 -17.37 -17.10
CA VAL A 199 -17.27 -17.92 -18.37
C VAL A 199 -18.52 -18.21 -19.18
N VAL A 200 -18.60 -17.67 -20.40
CA VAL A 200 -19.51 -18.17 -21.45
C VAL A 200 -18.94 -19.50 -21.95
#